data_AF-A0A061NEM2-F1
#
_entry.id   AF-A0A061NEM2-F1
#
_cell.length_a   1.000
_cell.length_b   1.000
_cell.length_c   1.000
_cell.angle_alpha   90.00
_cell.angle_beta   90.00
_cell.angle_gamma   90.00
#
_symmetry.space_group_name_H-M   'P 1'
#
loop_
_entity.id
_entity.type
_entity.pdbx_description
1 polymer ?
#
loop_
_entity_poly.entity_id
_entity_poly.type
_entity_poly.pdbx_seq_one_letter_code
_entity_poly.pdbx_strand_id
1 'polypeptide(L)'
;MATLSEIMVRIGTDTANFRAGMSEVENSLNRTSKQFTSIGKSLMTKVSLPLTAIGVGAIKVGADFEKSMSNVQAVTGATASEMDNMGDTARSLARDSMFTAGEVGDAMGYLGMAGFETNEILDATGICLT
;
A
#
# COMPACT_ATOMS: atom_id res chain seq x y z
N MET A 1 9.78 5.65 73.73
CA MET A 1 9.49 4.26 73.31
C MET A 1 8.30 4.32 72.36
N ALA A 2 8.54 4.41 71.05
CA ALA A 2 7.45 4.27 70.07
C ALA A 2 7.04 2.80 70.07
N THR A 3 5.79 2.55 70.44
CA THR A 3 5.23 1.20 70.50
C THR A 3 5.07 0.67 69.07
N LEU A 4 5.23 -0.65 68.90
CA LEU A 4 5.10 -1.37 67.63
C LEU A 4 3.80 -1.05 66.85
N SER A 5 2.78 -0.50 67.52
CA SER A 5 1.52 -0.02 66.94
C SER A 5 1.70 1.20 66.03
N GLU A 6 2.60 2.15 66.35
CA GLU A 6 2.78 3.37 65.55
C GLU A 6 3.50 3.07 64.22
N ILE A 7 4.42 2.09 64.21
CA ILE A 7 5.13 1.65 63.00
C ILE A 7 4.16 0.94 62.04
N MET A 8 3.28 0.08 62.56
CA MET A 8 2.28 -0.60 61.72
C MET A 8 1.25 0.38 61.12
N VAL A 9 0.84 1.40 61.87
CA VAL A 9 -0.06 2.45 61.38
C VAL A 9 0.61 3.28 60.28
N ARG A 10 1.87 3.70 60.47
CA ARG A 10 2.64 4.46 59.47
C ARG A 10 2.82 3.68 58.17
N ILE A 11 3.19 2.40 58.25
CA ILE A 11 3.32 1.51 57.08
C ILE A 11 1.96 1.32 56.37
N GLY A 12 0.87 1.20 57.13
CA GLY A 12 -0.48 1.11 56.57
C GLY A 12 -0.91 2.37 55.82
N THR A 13 -0.65 3.56 56.39
CA THR A 13 -0.93 4.86 55.73
C THR A 13 -0.02 5.12 54.54
N ASP A 14 1.27 4.79 54.61
CA ASP A 14 2.19 4.97 53.49
C ASP A 14 1.84 4.02 52.33
N THR A 15 1.39 2.79 52.64
CA THR A 15 0.90 1.85 51.62
C THR A 15 -0.42 2.32 51.00
N ALA A 16 -1.31 2.94 51.80
CA ALA A 16 -2.57 3.51 51.29
C ALA A 16 -2.33 4.74 50.40
N ASN A 17 -1.43 5.64 50.80
CA ASN A 17 -1.02 6.81 50.03
C ASN A 17 -0.29 6.40 48.75
N PHE A 18 0.56 5.37 48.82
CA PHE A 18 1.23 4.81 47.66
C PHE A 18 0.24 4.16 46.68
N ARG A 19 -0.74 3.38 47.17
CA ARG A 19 -1.80 2.79 46.34
C ARG A 19 -2.67 3.87 45.68
N ALA A 20 -3.00 4.94 46.41
CA ALA A 20 -3.72 6.09 45.86
C ALA A 20 -2.91 6.79 44.76
N GLY A 21 -1.62 7.05 45.01
CA GLY A 21 -0.71 7.60 44.01
C GLY A 21 -0.53 6.70 42.77
N MET A 22 -0.43 5.38 42.98
CA MET A 22 -0.34 4.41 41.89
C MET A 22 -1.61 4.38 41.04
N SER A 23 -2.79 4.48 41.67
CA SER A 23 -4.07 4.55 40.95
C SER A 23 -4.21 5.84 40.13
N GLU A 24 -3.73 6.98 40.66
CA GLU A 24 -3.68 8.25 39.93
C GLU A 24 -2.75 8.18 38.70
N VAL A 25 -1.60 7.51 38.85
CA VAL A 25 -0.64 7.25 37.76
C VAL A 25 -1.25 6.31 36.72
N GLU A 26 -1.91 5.22 37.15
CA GLU A 26 -2.59 4.29 36.25
C GLU A 26 -3.70 4.99 35.46
N ASN A 27 -4.47 5.86 36.10
CA ASN A 27 -5.51 6.66 35.45
C ASN A 27 -4.93 7.65 34.43
N SER A 28 -3.82 8.30 34.79
CA SER A 28 -3.10 9.23 33.92
C SER A 28 -2.47 8.52 32.72
N LEU A 29 -1.85 7.36 32.96
CA LEU A 29 -1.30 6.48 31.92
C LEU A 29 -2.39 5.93 31.02
N ASN A 30 -3.54 5.51 31.56
CA ASN A 30 -4.67 5.02 30.76
C ASN A 30 -5.30 6.11 29.89
N ARG A 31 -5.36 7.37 30.38
CA ARG A 31 -5.83 8.49 29.55
C ARG A 31 -4.83 8.81 28.44
N THR A 32 -3.55 8.83 28.77
CA THR A 32 -2.46 9.09 27.81
C THR A 32 -2.39 7.98 26.76
N SER A 33 -2.44 6.71 27.17
CA SER A 33 -2.41 5.56 26.27
C SER A 33 -3.61 5.54 25.33
N LYS A 34 -4.82 5.88 25.83
CA LYS A 34 -6.01 6.02 25.00
C LYS A 34 -5.91 7.18 24.02
N GLN A 35 -5.36 8.32 24.42
CA GLN A 35 -5.13 9.45 23.52
C GLN A 35 -4.11 9.10 22.42
N PHE A 36 -2.97 8.53 22.78
CA PHE A 36 -1.98 8.04 21.81
C PHE A 36 -2.56 6.99 20.86
N THR A 37 -3.32 6.03 21.39
CA THR A 37 -4.00 5.02 20.57
C THR A 37 -5.02 5.66 19.63
N SER A 38 -5.77 6.67 20.06
CA SER A 38 -6.75 7.37 19.25
C SER A 38 -6.11 8.21 18.13
N ILE A 39 -5.00 8.90 18.44
CA ILE A 39 -4.20 9.65 17.47
C ILE A 39 -3.59 8.68 16.46
N GLY A 40 -2.97 7.59 16.93
CA GLY A 40 -2.40 6.54 16.08
C GLY A 40 -3.44 5.93 15.16
N LYS A 41 -4.61 5.55 15.69
CA LYS A 41 -5.73 5.05 14.88
C LYS A 41 -6.24 6.08 13.89
N SER A 42 -6.35 7.36 14.27
CA SER A 42 -6.82 8.43 13.38
C SER A 42 -5.85 8.69 12.23
N LEU A 43 -4.55 8.73 12.50
CA LEU A 43 -3.51 8.85 11.47
C LEU A 43 -3.50 7.62 10.57
N MET A 44 -3.57 6.41 11.14
CA MET A 44 -3.65 5.17 10.37
C MET A 44 -4.88 5.16 9.46
N THR A 45 -6.06 5.49 9.96
CA THR A 45 -7.31 5.40 9.19
C THR A 45 -7.50 6.55 8.19
N LYS A 46 -7.08 7.78 8.53
CA LYS A 46 -7.32 8.96 7.70
C LYS A 46 -6.19 9.26 6.71
N VAL A 47 -4.96 8.90 7.04
CA VAL A 47 -3.78 9.27 6.23
C VAL A 47 -3.08 8.02 5.73
N SER A 48 -2.70 7.12 6.64
CA SER A 48 -1.89 5.97 6.27
C SER A 48 -2.67 4.95 5.43
N LEU A 49 -3.93 4.67 5.72
CA LEU A 49 -4.73 3.65 5.05
C LEU A 49 -5.07 4.04 3.60
N PRO A 50 -5.57 5.27 3.30
CA PRO A 50 -5.77 5.69 1.91
C PRO A 50 -4.46 5.74 1.13
N LEU A 51 -3.36 6.22 1.72
CA LEU A 51 -2.06 6.26 1.05
C LEU A 51 -1.51 4.85 0.78
N THR A 52 -1.62 3.94 1.74
CA THR A 52 -1.23 2.54 1.53
C THR A 52 -2.15 1.87 0.52
N ALA A 53 -3.45 2.17 0.51
CA ALA A 53 -4.38 1.64 -0.50
C ALA A 53 -4.04 2.13 -1.91
N ILE A 54 -3.73 3.42 -2.09
CA ILE A 54 -3.25 3.99 -3.35
C ILE A 54 -1.90 3.36 -3.74
N GLY A 55 -0.97 3.24 -2.79
CA GLY A 55 0.34 2.64 -3.02
C GLY A 55 0.26 1.18 -3.44
N VAL A 56 -0.56 0.38 -2.75
CA VAL A 56 -0.83 -1.03 -3.11
C VAL A 56 -1.55 -1.11 -4.46
N GLY A 57 -2.50 -0.20 -4.74
CA GLY A 57 -3.17 -0.12 -6.04
C GLY A 57 -2.19 0.19 -7.18
N ALA A 58 -1.30 1.17 -7.00
CA ALA A 58 -0.28 1.53 -7.99
C ALA A 58 0.74 0.41 -8.21
N ILE A 59 1.21 -0.23 -7.13
CA ILE A 59 2.11 -1.40 -7.21
C ILE A 59 1.40 -2.54 -7.96
N LYS A 60 0.12 -2.79 -7.66
CA LYS A 60 -0.65 -3.83 -8.33
C LYS A 60 -0.81 -3.54 -9.82
N VAL A 61 -1.16 -2.33 -10.21
CA VAL A 61 -1.29 -1.93 -11.63
C VAL A 61 0.06 -2.05 -12.35
N GLY A 62 1.16 -1.64 -11.71
CA GLY A 62 2.50 -1.82 -12.26
C GLY A 62 2.90 -3.29 -12.42
N ALA A 63 2.64 -4.11 -11.40
CA ALA A 63 2.92 -5.54 -11.44
C ALA A 63 2.05 -6.28 -12.46
N ASP A 64 0.77 -5.92 -12.59
CA ASP A 64 -0.14 -6.49 -13.59
C ASP A 64 0.32 -6.10 -15.02
N PHE A 65 0.81 -4.86 -15.22
CA PHE A 65 1.42 -4.42 -16.48
C PHE A 65 2.68 -5.22 -16.83
N GLU A 66 3.63 -5.35 -15.90
CA GLU A 66 4.86 -6.13 -16.10
C GLU A 66 4.56 -7.59 -16.43
N LYS A 67 3.59 -8.17 -15.72
CA LYS A 67 3.13 -9.54 -15.99
C LYS A 67 2.54 -9.68 -17.39
N SER A 68 1.69 -8.74 -17.80
CA SER A 68 1.12 -8.71 -19.15
C SER A 68 2.21 -8.60 -20.22
N MET A 69 3.13 -7.64 -20.09
CA MET A 69 4.26 -7.47 -21.01
C MET A 69 5.17 -8.69 -21.07
N SER A 70 5.42 -9.36 -19.94
CA SER A 70 6.17 -10.62 -19.93
C SER A 70 5.47 -11.71 -20.75
N ASN A 71 4.14 -11.74 -20.74
CA ASN A 71 3.36 -12.68 -21.55
C ASN A 71 3.41 -12.30 -23.04
N VAL A 72 3.26 -11.01 -23.38
CA VAL A 72 3.43 -10.51 -24.74
C VAL A 72 4.79 -10.90 -25.30
N GLN A 73 5.86 -10.68 -24.54
CA GLN A 73 7.21 -11.07 -24.94
C GLN A 73 7.34 -12.57 -25.18
N ALA A 74 6.76 -13.39 -24.30
CA ALA A 74 6.80 -14.84 -24.42
C ALA A 74 6.04 -15.36 -25.65
N VAL A 75 4.93 -14.69 -26.00
CA VAL A 75 4.09 -15.03 -27.16
C VAL A 75 4.70 -14.55 -28.47
N THR A 76 5.12 -13.29 -28.52
CA THR A 76 5.59 -12.63 -29.75
C THR A 76 7.05 -12.90 -30.05
N GLY A 77 7.85 -13.27 -29.03
CA GLY A 77 9.31 -13.39 -29.17
C GLY A 77 10.01 -12.04 -29.42
N ALA A 78 9.34 -10.92 -29.15
CA ALA A 78 9.84 -9.58 -29.42
C ALA A 78 11.18 -9.30 -28.70
N THR A 79 12.05 -8.56 -29.38
CA THR A 79 13.31 -8.08 -28.82
C THR A 79 13.05 -7.03 -27.74
N ALA A 80 14.07 -6.76 -26.90
CA ALA A 80 13.95 -5.75 -25.85
C ALA A 80 13.54 -4.36 -26.38
N SER A 81 14.07 -3.96 -27.54
CA SER A 81 13.73 -2.66 -28.16
C SER A 81 12.28 -2.60 -28.66
N GLU A 82 11.75 -3.71 -29.16
CA GLU A 82 10.36 -3.80 -29.62
C GLU A 82 9.41 -3.82 -28.42
N MET A 83 9.77 -4.52 -27.35
CA MET A 83 9.03 -4.52 -26.08
C MET A 83 8.97 -3.14 -25.44
N ASP A 84 10.03 -2.34 -25.50
CA ASP A 84 10.03 -0.96 -25.02
C ASP A 84 9.03 -0.09 -25.82
N ASN A 85 9.06 -0.20 -27.15
CA ASN A 85 8.10 0.51 -28.01
C ASN A 85 6.65 0.08 -27.76
N MET A 86 6.40 -1.22 -27.57
CA MET A 86 5.07 -1.73 -27.22
C MET A 86 4.62 -1.23 -25.84
N GLY A 87 5.52 -1.23 -24.86
CA GLY A 87 5.24 -0.72 -23.52
C GLY A 87 4.90 0.76 -23.51
N ASP A 88 5.63 1.58 -24.29
CA ASP A 88 5.36 3.01 -24.40
C ASP A 88 4.06 3.31 -25.14
N THR A 89 3.76 2.55 -26.19
CA THR A 89 2.49 2.64 -26.91
C THR A 89 1.32 2.25 -26.00
N ALA A 90 1.43 1.14 -25.26
CA ALA A 90 0.43 0.71 -24.29
C ALA A 90 0.20 1.74 -23.18
N ARG A 91 1.26 2.42 -22.70
CA ARG A 91 1.15 3.52 -21.72
C ARG A 91 0.51 4.77 -22.31
N SER A 92 0.81 5.11 -23.56
CA SER A 92 0.17 6.25 -24.25
C SER A 92 -1.32 5.98 -24.43
N LEU A 93 -1.68 4.80 -24.92
CA LEU A 93 -3.08 4.38 -25.06
C LEU A 93 -3.82 4.33 -23.73
N ALA A 94 -3.15 3.88 -22.66
CA ALA A 94 -3.75 3.89 -21.33
C ALA A 94 -3.92 5.31 -20.75
N ARG A 95 -3.11 6.26 -21.20
CA ARG A 95 -3.27 7.68 -20.82
C ARG A 95 -4.45 8.32 -21.54
N ASP A 96 -4.64 7.96 -22.81
CA ASP A 96 -5.64 8.58 -23.68
C ASP A 96 -6.98 7.80 -23.69
N SER A 97 -7.07 6.67 -22.97
CA SER A 97 -8.27 5.84 -22.88
C SER A 97 -8.66 5.49 -21.43
N MET A 98 -9.77 4.76 -21.27
CA MET A 98 -10.23 4.25 -19.97
C MET A 98 -9.58 2.93 -19.55
N PHE A 99 -8.72 2.35 -20.40
CA PHE A 99 -8.08 1.05 -20.17
C PHE A 99 -6.71 1.23 -19.52
N THR A 100 -6.31 0.27 -18.69
CA THR A 100 -4.98 0.23 -18.12
C THR A 100 -3.95 -0.26 -19.15
N ALA A 101 -2.69 0.12 -18.98
CA ALA A 101 -1.63 -0.31 -19.89
C ALA A 101 -1.49 -1.85 -19.94
N GLY A 102 -1.81 -2.55 -18.84
CA GLY A 102 -1.80 -4.01 -18.81
C GLY A 102 -2.92 -4.63 -19.65
N GLU A 103 -4.12 -4.05 -19.63
CA GLU A 103 -5.22 -4.52 -20.48
C GLU A 103 -4.94 -4.31 -21.97
N VAL A 104 -4.31 -3.19 -22.33
CA VAL A 104 -3.84 -2.94 -23.70
C VAL A 104 -2.75 -3.93 -24.09
N GLY A 105 -1.82 -4.19 -23.17
CA GLY A 105 -0.77 -5.20 -23.35
C GLY A 105 -1.32 -6.61 -23.58
N ASP A 106 -2.31 -7.03 -22.82
CA ASP A 106 -2.94 -8.34 -22.98
C ASP A 106 -3.61 -8.44 -24.37
N ALA A 107 -4.27 -7.38 -24.83
CA ALA A 107 -4.82 -7.31 -26.18
C ALA A 107 -3.74 -7.42 -27.27
N MET A 108 -2.60 -6.75 -27.09
CA MET A 108 -1.43 -6.90 -27.98
C MET A 108 -0.91 -8.35 -27.99
N GLY A 109 -0.88 -9.00 -26.82
CA GLY A 109 -0.50 -10.41 -26.71
C GLY A 109 -1.47 -11.35 -27.44
N TYR A 110 -2.77 -11.07 -27.39
CA TYR A 110 -3.76 -11.81 -28.18
C TYR A 110 -3.57 -11.64 -29.69
N LEU A 111 -3.19 -10.45 -30.16
CA LEU A 111 -2.85 -10.22 -31.56
C LEU A 111 -1.57 -10.99 -31.96
N GLY A 112 -0.56 -11.00 -31.08
CA GLY A 112 0.63 -11.83 -31.26
C GLY A 112 0.32 -13.32 -31.34
N MET A 113 -0.57 -13.83 -30.49
CA MET A 113 -1.06 -15.21 -30.55
C MET A 113 -1.84 -15.50 -31.84
N ALA A 114 -2.53 -14.51 -32.39
CA ALA A 114 -3.21 -14.61 -33.68
C ALA A 114 -2.25 -14.59 -34.88
N GLY A 115 -0.95 -14.40 -34.64
CA GLY A 115 0.10 -14.45 -35.66
C GLY A 115 0.50 -13.09 -36.24
N PHE A 116 0.03 -11.98 -35.67
CA PHE A 116 0.49 -10.65 -36.07
C PHE A 116 1.92 -10.40 -35.58
N GLU A 117 2.76 -9.84 -36.44
CA GLU A 117 4.10 -9.41 -36.04
C GLU A 117 4.04 -8.18 -35.14
N THR A 118 5.06 -8.01 -34.30
CA THR A 118 5.17 -6.88 -33.36
C THR A 118 5.02 -5.52 -34.05
N ASN A 119 5.59 -5.37 -35.25
CA ASN A 119 5.48 -4.16 -36.05
C ASN A 119 4.04 -3.91 -36.54
N GLU A 120 3.30 -4.97 -36.90
CA GLU A 120 1.90 -4.84 -37.33
C GLU A 120 0.99 -4.46 -36.16
N ILE A 121 1.27 -4.98 -34.96
CA ILE A 121 0.56 -4.62 -33.72
C ILE A 121 0.81 -3.15 -33.38
N LEU A 122 2.05 -2.68 -33.50
CA LEU A 122 2.43 -1.28 -33.27
C LEU A 122 1.79 -0.35 -34.30
N ASP A 123 1.77 -0.72 -35.58
CA ASP A 123 1.13 0.08 -36.64
C ASP A 123 -0.39 0.16 -36.44
N ALA A 124 -1.03 -0.96 -36.08
CA ALA A 124 -2.48 -1.00 -35.81
C ALA A 124 -2.88 -0.17 -34.59
N THR A 125 -2.00 -0.08 -33.59
CA THR A 125 -2.26 0.67 -32.35
C THR A 125 -1.85 2.13 -32.44
N GLY A 126 -0.81 2.45 -33.20
CA GLY A 126 -0.33 3.81 -33.45
C GLY A 126 -1.31 4.69 -34.24
N ILE A 127 -2.11 4.10 -35.13
CA ILE A 127 -3.12 4.84 -35.92
C ILE A 127 -4.29 5.39 -35.08
N CYS A 128 -4.49 4.87 -33.86
CA CYS A 128 -5.55 5.32 -32.97
C CYS A 128 -5.18 6.61 -32.20
N LEU A 129 -3.91 7.03 -32.24
CA LEU A 129 -3.36 8.21 -31.55
C LEU A 129 -3.25 9.46 -32.46
N THR A 130 -3.68 9.36 -33.73
CA THR A 130 -3.74 10.46 -34.72
C THR A 130 -5.17 10.73 -35.14
#